data_AF-A0A9C8LTY8-F1
#
_entry.id   AF-A0A9C8LTY8-F1
#
_cell.length_a   1.000
_cell.length_b   1.000
_cell.length_c   1.000
_cell.angle_alpha   90.00
_cell.angle_beta   90.00
_cell.angle_gamma   90.00
#
_symmetry.space_group_name_H-M   'P 1'
#
loop_
_entity.id
_entity.type
_entity.pdbx_description
1 polymer ?
#
loop_
_entity_poly.entity_id
_entity_poly.type
_entity_poly.pdbx_seq_one_letter_code
_entity_poly.pdbx_strand_id
1 'polypeptide(L)'
;MMLFGGLWLSAISWRLYGPSSSINAGIGKKCEFHKTDSSPCQKRHLCYNGLMKLFSLQVKCPFCGKEFRGQVLSEYHVQRYDLDFKPVFENGESLLKYFIWFCPACHYAGYDNRFSYEKNHVELDPGTMEKIAQLEKKHPATLPYKFYRAGEIGALMGESGVSLMDYYLKAYWSAKEMKKKGWIRKSSKRLLELAELLYQEAHESEELFIALYLSGLISYEKGDTDEAAFHFSRMMRMKMIPTQYEKQLKFALDFLKGHKNEG
;
A
#
# COMPACT_ATOMS: atom_id res chain seq x y z
N MET A 1 24.48 24.73 -4.86
CA MET A 1 24.05 24.10 -3.58
C MET A 1 22.53 24.10 -3.55
N MET A 2 21.97 22.98 -3.12
CA MET A 2 20.61 22.48 -3.38
C MET A 2 19.48 23.42 -2.94
N LEU A 3 18.47 23.54 -3.81
CA LEU A 3 17.10 23.95 -3.47
C LEU A 3 16.13 23.06 -4.26
N PHE A 4 15.70 21.94 -3.69
CA PHE A 4 14.48 21.22 -4.09
C PHE A 4 13.99 20.42 -2.87
N GLY A 5 13.09 21.02 -2.10
CA GLY A 5 12.41 20.37 -0.98
C GLY A 5 11.03 21.00 -0.84
N GLY A 6 10.03 20.43 -1.51
CA GLY A 6 8.68 21.00 -1.51
C GLY A 6 7.76 20.36 -2.53
N LEU A 7 7.50 19.05 -2.42
CA LEU A 7 6.42 18.36 -3.16
C LEU A 7 6.00 17.00 -2.58
N TRP A 8 6.52 16.59 -1.42
CA TRP A 8 6.32 15.23 -0.88
C TRP A 8 5.11 15.08 0.07
N LEU A 9 4.56 16.16 0.64
CA LEU A 9 3.50 16.08 1.66
C LEU A 9 2.08 15.85 1.10
N SER A 10 1.85 15.94 -0.22
CA SER A 10 0.52 15.73 -0.82
C SER A 10 0.26 14.30 -1.31
N ALA A 11 1.30 13.46 -1.42
CA ALA A 11 1.17 12.12 -2.02
C ALA A 11 0.75 11.02 -1.02
N ILE A 12 1.00 11.21 0.28
CA ILE A 12 0.70 10.22 1.33
C ILE A 12 -0.79 10.24 1.69
N SER A 13 -1.38 11.45 1.79
CA SER A 13 -2.84 11.61 1.92
C SER A 13 -3.58 10.98 0.74
N TRP A 14 -3.10 11.16 -0.50
CA TRP A 14 -3.71 10.59 -1.71
C TRP A 14 -3.59 9.06 -1.85
N ARG A 15 -2.59 8.41 -1.25
CA ARG A 15 -2.35 6.96 -1.41
C ARG A 15 -3.05 6.10 -0.36
N LEU A 16 -3.27 6.62 0.84
CA LEU A 16 -4.08 5.95 1.87
C LEU A 16 -5.55 6.38 1.82
N TYR A 17 -5.83 7.60 1.34
CA TYR A 17 -7.16 8.16 1.21
C TYR A 17 -7.28 8.80 -0.17
N GLY A 18 -7.68 8.00 -1.17
CA GLY A 18 -7.88 8.49 -2.53
C GLY A 18 -8.74 9.77 -2.52
N PRO A 19 -8.40 10.78 -3.34
CA PRO A 19 -9.27 11.94 -3.46
C PRO A 19 -10.61 11.51 -4.04
N SER A 20 -11.69 12.17 -3.63
CA SER A 20 -12.90 12.26 -4.44
C SER A 20 -12.58 13.08 -5.71
N SER A 21 -11.90 12.47 -6.69
CA SER A 21 -11.65 13.12 -7.97
C SER A 21 -12.71 12.70 -8.96
N SER A 22 -13.83 13.43 -8.98
CA SER A 22 -14.58 13.64 -10.22
C SER A 22 -13.64 14.34 -11.20
N ILE A 23 -13.12 13.60 -12.17
CA ILE A 23 -12.45 14.21 -13.33
C ILE A 23 -13.55 14.90 -14.13
N ASN A 24 -13.68 16.21 -13.95
CA ASN A 24 -14.48 17.07 -14.80
C ASN A 24 -13.91 17.04 -16.23
N ALA A 25 -14.47 16.18 -17.08
CA ALA A 25 -14.32 16.29 -18.52
C ALA A 25 -15.18 17.47 -19.02
N GLY A 26 -14.65 18.69 -18.93
CA GLY A 26 -15.25 19.91 -19.44
C GLY A 26 -14.67 20.33 -20.80
N ILE A 27 -15.26 19.79 -21.87
CA ILE A 27 -15.66 20.44 -23.13
C ILE A 27 -14.73 21.52 -23.74
N GLY A 28 -14.29 21.27 -24.98
CA GLY A 28 -14.16 22.35 -25.97
C GLY A 28 -13.14 22.16 -27.08
N LYS A 29 -13.43 21.31 -28.08
CA LYS A 29 -13.24 21.60 -29.52
C LYS A 29 -13.70 20.42 -30.37
N LYS A 30 -14.64 20.69 -31.29
CA LYS A 30 -15.04 19.78 -32.36
C LYS A 30 -13.80 19.45 -33.20
N CYS A 31 -13.41 18.18 -33.24
CA CYS A 31 -12.54 17.67 -34.29
C CYS A 31 -13.42 17.00 -35.34
N GLU A 32 -13.48 17.62 -36.51
CA GLU A 32 -14.06 17.05 -37.72
C GLU A 32 -13.29 15.78 -38.11
N PHE A 33 -14.04 14.75 -38.46
CA PHE A 33 -13.54 13.46 -38.89
C PHE A 33 -12.93 13.59 -40.29
N HIS A 34 -11.60 13.64 -40.38
CA HIS A 34 -10.91 13.22 -41.60
C HIS A 34 -10.43 11.78 -41.43
N LYS A 35 -10.99 10.90 -42.26
CA LYS A 35 -10.53 9.52 -42.45
C LYS A 35 -9.14 9.55 -43.09
N THR A 36 -8.12 9.04 -42.40
CA THR A 36 -7.06 8.21 -43.00
C THR A 36 -6.18 7.56 -41.93
N ASP A 37 -5.85 6.31 -42.25
CA ASP A 37 -4.70 5.51 -41.83
C ASP A 37 -4.61 4.81 -40.46
N SER A 38 -4.36 3.51 -40.64
CA SER A 38 -4.21 2.41 -39.71
C SER A 38 -3.09 2.59 -38.68
N SER A 39 -3.45 2.46 -37.41
CA SER A 39 -2.53 2.09 -36.33
C SER A 39 -3.17 0.98 -35.47
N PRO A 40 -2.38 0.05 -34.90
CA PRO A 40 -2.93 -1.11 -34.20
C PRO A 40 -3.46 -0.68 -32.83
N CYS A 41 -4.77 -0.50 -32.76
CA CYS A 41 -5.51 -0.22 -31.54
C CYS A 41 -5.33 -1.37 -30.53
N GLN A 42 -4.55 -1.14 -29.46
CA GLN A 42 -4.48 -2.04 -28.30
C GLN A 42 -5.88 -2.23 -27.73
N LYS A 43 -6.41 -3.45 -27.87
CA LYS A 43 -7.77 -3.82 -27.40
C LYS A 43 -7.84 -3.74 -25.87
N ARG A 44 -8.43 -2.66 -25.35
CA ARG A 44 -8.84 -2.55 -23.94
C ARG A 44 -10.09 -3.42 -23.73
N HIS A 45 -9.94 -4.52 -22.98
CA HIS A 45 -11.08 -5.28 -22.50
C HIS A 45 -11.63 -4.63 -21.22
N LEU A 46 -12.81 -4.03 -21.31
CA LEU A 46 -13.57 -3.50 -20.18
C LEU A 46 -14.41 -4.62 -19.57
N CYS A 47 -14.26 -4.86 -18.27
CA CYS A 47 -15.23 -5.61 -17.48
C CYS A 47 -15.98 -4.60 -16.60
N TYR A 48 -17.30 -4.51 -16.78
CA TYR A 48 -18.15 -3.54 -16.09
C TYR A 48 -19.00 -4.27 -15.04
N ASN A 49 -18.66 -4.09 -13.76
CA ASN A 49 -19.60 -4.25 -12.65
C ASN A 49 -19.92 -2.82 -12.23
N GLY A 50 -21.17 -2.38 -12.20
CA GLY A 50 -21.59 -0.95 -12.20
C GLY A 50 -21.07 -0.01 -11.10
N LEU A 51 -20.13 -0.44 -10.26
CA LEU A 51 -19.44 0.30 -9.20
C LEU A 51 -17.90 0.33 -9.35
N MET A 52 -17.34 -0.36 -10.36
CA MET A 52 -15.88 -0.46 -10.54
C MET A 52 -15.51 -0.59 -12.02
N LYS A 53 -14.51 0.19 -12.44
CA LYS A 53 -13.93 0.11 -13.78
C LYS A 53 -12.52 -0.47 -13.71
N LEU A 54 -12.35 -1.64 -14.32
CA LEU A 54 -11.08 -2.37 -14.39
C LEU A 54 -10.50 -2.27 -15.80
N PHE A 55 -9.23 -1.89 -15.88
CA PHE A 55 -8.46 -1.85 -17.12
C PHE A 55 -7.35 -2.90 -17.10
N SER A 56 -7.10 -3.51 -18.25
CA SER A 56 -5.92 -4.33 -18.49
C SER A 56 -4.93 -3.56 -19.33
N LEU A 57 -3.68 -3.47 -18.85
CA LEU A 57 -2.57 -2.83 -19.53
C LEU A 57 -1.51 -3.87 -19.90
N GLN A 58 -0.84 -3.67 -21.02
CA GLN A 58 0.38 -4.41 -21.35
C GLN A 58 1.53 -3.74 -20.57
N VAL A 59 2.19 -4.51 -19.71
CA VAL A 59 3.21 -4.02 -18.78
C VAL A 59 4.51 -4.76 -19.02
N LYS A 60 5.62 -4.04 -19.06
CA LYS A 60 6.97 -4.58 -19.17
C LYS A 60 7.66 -4.53 -17.80
N CYS A 61 8.19 -5.67 -17.34
CA CYS A 61 8.96 -5.74 -16.11
C CYS A 61 10.31 -5.04 -16.28
N PRO A 62 10.65 -4.03 -15.46
CA PRO A 62 11.94 -3.33 -15.60
C PRO A 62 13.13 -4.21 -15.18
N PHE A 63 12.88 -5.26 -14.38
CA PHE A 63 13.93 -6.16 -13.90
C PHE A 63 14.36 -7.21 -14.93
N CYS A 64 13.40 -7.87 -15.61
CA CYS A 64 13.70 -8.96 -16.54
C CYS A 64 13.23 -8.73 -17.98
N GLY A 65 12.63 -7.57 -18.26
CA GLY A 65 12.14 -7.20 -19.59
C GLY A 65 10.91 -7.96 -20.08
N LYS A 66 10.44 -9.00 -19.38
CA LYS A 66 9.26 -9.78 -19.78
C LYS A 66 7.99 -8.94 -19.68
N GLU A 67 7.14 -9.11 -20.67
CA GLU A 67 5.83 -8.48 -20.71
C GLU A 67 4.75 -9.36 -20.10
N PHE A 68 3.77 -8.74 -19.45
CA PHE A 68 2.60 -9.40 -18.88
C PHE A 68 1.42 -8.42 -18.80
N ARG A 69 0.23 -8.93 -18.46
CA ARG A 69 -0.94 -8.08 -18.27
C ARG A 69 -1.03 -7.58 -16.84
N GLY A 70 -0.89 -6.27 -16.66
CA GLY A 70 -1.23 -5.57 -15.42
C GLY A 70 -2.71 -5.21 -15.39
N GLN A 71 -3.29 -5.16 -14.20
CA GLN A 71 -4.66 -4.70 -13.98
C GLN A 71 -4.65 -3.42 -13.14
N VAL A 72 -5.50 -2.46 -13.50
CA VAL A 72 -5.64 -1.17 -12.81
C VAL A 72 -7.10 -0.87 -12.59
N LEU A 73 -7.42 -0.38 -11.40
CA LEU A 73 -8.72 0.18 -11.09
C LEU A 73 -8.73 1.67 -11.40
N SER A 74 -9.68 2.14 -12.22
CA SER A 74 -9.85 3.57 -12.45
C SER A 74 -10.89 4.21 -11.54
N GLU A 75 -11.81 3.41 -11.01
CA GLU A 75 -12.95 3.87 -10.24
C GLU A 75 -13.31 2.81 -9.21
N TYR A 76 -13.34 3.23 -7.94
CA TYR A 76 -13.76 2.44 -6.80
C TYR A 76 -14.12 3.40 -5.66
N HIS A 77 -15.04 2.98 -4.79
CA HIS A 77 -15.48 3.78 -3.64
C HIS A 77 -15.19 3.04 -2.33
N VAL A 78 -14.52 3.74 -1.41
CA VAL A 78 -14.27 3.25 -0.05
C VAL A 78 -15.45 3.68 0.82
N GLN A 79 -16.17 2.70 1.37
CA GLN A 79 -17.30 2.94 2.26
C GLN A 79 -16.83 3.36 3.66
N ARG A 80 -15.82 2.66 4.18
CA ARG A 80 -15.22 2.93 5.50
C ARG A 80 -13.84 2.31 5.63
N TYR A 81 -13.17 2.61 6.74
CA TYR A 81 -11.95 1.92 7.17
C TYR A 81 -12.21 1.15 8.46
N ASP A 82 -11.65 -0.06 8.55
CA ASP A 82 -11.64 -0.86 9.77
C ASP A 82 -10.58 -0.33 10.76
N LEU A 83 -10.53 -0.93 11.96
CA LEU A 83 -9.61 -0.50 13.02
C LEU A 83 -8.15 -0.57 12.56
N ASP A 84 -7.76 -1.61 11.82
CA ASP A 84 -6.41 -1.79 11.27
C ASP A 84 -6.13 -0.97 10.00
N PHE A 85 -6.91 0.09 9.76
CA PHE A 85 -6.89 0.96 8.59
C PHE A 85 -7.19 0.27 7.25
N LYS A 86 -7.72 -0.96 7.29
CA LYS A 86 -8.08 -1.66 6.06
C LYS A 86 -9.30 -1.01 5.41
N PRO A 87 -9.25 -0.66 4.10
CA PRO A 87 -10.42 -0.13 3.41
C PRO A 87 -11.48 -1.21 3.20
N VAL A 88 -12.73 -0.85 3.48
CA VAL A 88 -13.93 -1.61 3.15
C VAL A 88 -14.61 -0.89 1.99
N PHE A 89 -14.71 -1.56 0.85
CA PHE A 89 -15.28 -1.01 -0.37
C PHE A 89 -16.80 -1.21 -0.41
N GLU A 90 -17.53 -0.35 -1.14
CA GLU A 90 -18.99 -0.41 -1.22
C GLU A 90 -19.54 -1.73 -1.76
N ASN A 91 -18.78 -2.41 -2.63
CA ASN A 91 -19.15 -3.72 -3.16
C ASN A 91 -18.89 -4.89 -2.19
N GLY A 92 -18.30 -4.63 -1.02
CA GLY A 92 -17.94 -5.64 -0.03
C GLY A 92 -16.77 -6.55 -0.40
N GLU A 93 -16.18 -6.39 -1.59
CA GLU A 93 -15.08 -7.24 -2.05
C GLU A 93 -13.71 -6.64 -1.72
N SER A 94 -12.72 -7.50 -1.44
CA SER A 94 -11.33 -7.08 -1.30
C SER A 94 -10.74 -6.74 -2.67
N LEU A 95 -10.40 -5.46 -2.87
CA LEU A 95 -9.76 -4.98 -4.09
C LEU A 95 -8.22 -5.05 -4.06
N LEU A 96 -7.64 -5.58 -2.97
CA LEU A 96 -6.19 -5.57 -2.74
C LEU A 96 -5.38 -6.18 -3.88
N LYS A 97 -5.90 -7.21 -4.55
CA LYS A 97 -5.21 -7.87 -5.68
C LYS A 97 -4.92 -6.94 -6.87
N TYR A 98 -5.64 -5.84 -7.00
CA TYR A 98 -5.48 -4.88 -8.10
C TYR A 98 -4.52 -3.74 -7.77
N PHE A 99 -4.13 -3.58 -6.50
CA PHE A 99 -3.16 -2.57 -6.10
C PHE A 99 -1.71 -3.02 -6.27
N ILE A 100 -1.44 -4.23 -6.76
CA ILE A 100 -0.05 -4.70 -6.88
C ILE A 100 0.18 -5.37 -8.23
N TRP A 101 1.25 -4.96 -8.89
CA TRP A 101 1.76 -5.65 -10.07
C TRP A 101 2.87 -6.61 -9.67
N PHE A 102 2.87 -7.77 -10.32
CA PHE A 102 3.76 -8.87 -10.00
C PHE A 102 4.20 -9.55 -11.30
N CYS A 103 5.50 -9.55 -11.56
CA CYS A 103 6.06 -10.25 -12.70
C CYS A 103 6.15 -11.76 -12.40
N PRO A 104 5.42 -12.63 -13.13
CA PRO A 104 5.40 -14.07 -12.86
C PRO A 104 6.74 -14.77 -13.14
N ALA A 105 7.64 -14.14 -13.88
CA ALA A 105 8.91 -14.76 -14.26
C ALA A 105 10.06 -14.51 -13.26
N CYS A 106 10.16 -13.28 -12.74
CA CYS A 106 11.25 -12.90 -11.84
C CYS A 106 10.79 -12.58 -10.42
N HIS A 107 9.47 -12.50 -10.17
CA HIS A 107 8.87 -12.09 -8.91
C HIS A 107 9.23 -10.65 -8.51
N TYR A 108 9.60 -9.81 -9.48
CA TYR A 108 9.63 -8.36 -9.26
C TYR A 108 8.20 -7.87 -9.02
N ALA A 109 8.00 -7.09 -7.97
CA ALA A 109 6.70 -6.69 -7.48
C ALA A 109 6.74 -5.24 -7.01
N GLY A 110 5.63 -4.53 -7.19
CA GLY A 110 5.52 -3.13 -6.83
C GLY A 110 4.18 -2.53 -7.26
N TYR A 111 3.97 -1.27 -6.90
CA TYR A 111 2.91 -0.46 -7.48
C TYR A 111 3.14 -0.22 -8.98
N ASP A 112 2.11 0.27 -9.65
CA ASP A 112 2.11 0.55 -11.09
C ASP A 112 3.27 1.45 -11.52
N ASN A 113 3.57 2.48 -10.74
CA ASN A 113 4.68 3.42 -10.96
C ASN A 113 6.07 2.75 -10.97
N ARG A 114 6.19 1.47 -10.60
CA ARG A 114 7.45 0.71 -10.65
C ARG A 114 7.62 -0.13 -11.92
N PHE A 115 6.72 -0.04 -12.89
CA PHE A 115 6.84 -0.79 -14.13
C PHE A 115 6.70 0.11 -15.35
N SER A 116 7.24 -0.36 -16.48
CA SER A 116 7.10 0.35 -17.76
C SER A 116 5.79 -0.04 -18.44
N TYR A 117 4.97 0.95 -18.77
CA TYR A 117 3.70 0.78 -19.50
C TYR A 117 3.33 2.09 -20.20
N GLU A 118 2.72 1.99 -21.38
CA GLU A 118 2.37 3.16 -22.21
C GLU A 118 3.56 4.13 -22.39
N LYS A 119 3.47 5.35 -21.85
CA LYS A 119 4.52 6.37 -21.88
C LYS A 119 5.45 6.34 -20.66
N ASN A 120 5.12 5.55 -19.64
CA ASN A 120 5.93 5.42 -18.44
C ASN A 120 7.09 4.45 -18.71
N HIS A 121 8.32 4.92 -18.50
CA HIS A 121 9.52 4.10 -18.60
C HIS A 121 10.24 4.09 -17.25
N VAL A 122 10.42 2.88 -16.71
CA VAL A 122 11.13 2.65 -15.44
C VAL A 122 12.39 1.87 -15.74
N GLU A 123 13.51 2.38 -15.24
CA GLU A 123 14.81 1.71 -15.26
C GLU A 123 15.26 1.48 -13.82
N LEU A 124 15.94 0.36 -13.58
CA LEU A 124 16.54 0.04 -12.30
C LEU A 124 18.05 0.20 -12.42
N ASP A 125 18.68 0.77 -11.41
CA ASP A 125 20.13 0.81 -11.36
C ASP A 125 20.70 -0.62 -11.21
N PRO A 126 21.87 -0.91 -11.81
CA PRO A 126 22.46 -2.25 -11.77
C PRO A 126 22.70 -2.80 -10.36
N GLY A 127 23.04 -1.94 -9.39
CA GLY A 127 23.30 -2.35 -8.01
C GLY A 127 22.03 -2.81 -7.29
N THR A 128 20.92 -2.11 -7.50
CA THR A 128 19.60 -2.52 -7.02
C THR A 128 19.15 -3.81 -7.69
N MET A 129 19.38 -3.97 -9.00
CA MET A 129 19.08 -5.23 -9.70
C MET A 129 19.83 -6.42 -9.08
N GLU A 130 21.12 -6.26 -8.78
CA GLU A 130 21.91 -7.32 -8.14
C GLU A 130 21.31 -7.73 -6.78
N LYS A 131 20.97 -6.76 -5.93
CA LYS A 131 20.34 -7.01 -4.63
C LYS A 131 18.98 -7.70 -4.76
N ILE A 132 18.15 -7.28 -5.72
CA ILE A 132 16.85 -7.90 -5.98
C ILE A 132 17.01 -9.34 -6.46
N ALA A 133 18.02 -9.62 -7.29
CA ALA A 133 18.28 -10.96 -7.81
C ALA A 133 18.59 -11.98 -6.70
N GLN A 134 19.17 -11.52 -5.57
CA GLN A 134 19.48 -12.34 -4.41
C GLN A 134 18.24 -12.74 -3.59
N LEU A 135 17.10 -12.09 -3.79
CA LEU A 135 15.90 -12.38 -3.02
C LEU A 135 15.26 -13.72 -3.45
N GLU A 136 15.06 -14.63 -2.49
CA GLU A 136 14.47 -15.96 -2.72
C GLU A 136 13.08 -15.89 -3.38
N LYS A 137 12.86 -16.67 -4.44
CA LYS A 137 11.55 -16.82 -5.08
C LYS A 137 10.72 -17.88 -4.36
N LYS A 138 9.44 -17.60 -4.10
CA LYS A 138 8.52 -18.56 -3.45
C LYS A 138 7.36 -18.92 -4.35
N HIS A 139 7.02 -20.22 -4.36
CA HIS A 139 5.87 -20.77 -5.07
C HIS A 139 4.96 -21.51 -4.08
N PRO A 140 3.62 -21.36 -4.17
CA PRO A 140 2.90 -20.44 -5.07
C PRO A 140 3.05 -18.97 -4.63
N ALA A 141 3.04 -18.06 -5.61
CA ALA A 141 3.10 -16.62 -5.37
C ALA A 141 1.74 -16.06 -4.91
N THR A 142 1.39 -16.30 -3.65
CA THR A 142 0.13 -15.83 -3.03
C THR A 142 0.09 -14.30 -2.90
N LEU A 143 -1.10 -13.71 -2.72
CA LEU A 143 -1.24 -12.25 -2.58
C LEU A 143 -0.40 -11.66 -1.42
N PRO A 144 -0.35 -12.27 -0.21
CA PRO A 144 0.53 -11.81 0.85
C PRO A 144 2.00 -11.80 0.45
N TYR A 145 2.44 -12.84 -0.29
CA TYR A 145 3.81 -12.89 -0.79
C TYR A 145 4.09 -11.76 -1.78
N LYS A 146 3.16 -11.44 -2.69
CA LYS A 146 3.33 -10.36 -3.68
C LYS A 146 3.55 -9.01 -3.01
N PHE A 147 2.74 -8.68 -2.01
CA PHE A 147 2.91 -7.44 -1.23
C PHE A 147 4.18 -7.46 -0.39
N TYR A 148 4.46 -8.57 0.31
CA TYR A 148 5.69 -8.69 1.10
C TYR A 148 6.93 -8.51 0.22
N ARG A 149 6.93 -9.13 -0.96
CA ARG A 149 8.00 -9.03 -1.96
C ARG A 149 8.17 -7.60 -2.47
N ALA A 150 7.07 -6.88 -2.69
CA ALA A 150 7.12 -5.47 -3.07
C ALA A 150 7.73 -4.59 -1.98
N GLY A 151 7.49 -4.91 -0.71
CA GLY A 151 8.14 -4.29 0.44
C GLY A 151 9.64 -4.62 0.51
N GLU A 152 10.06 -5.87 0.28
CA GLU A 152 11.49 -6.23 0.20
C GLU A 152 12.20 -5.43 -0.90
N ILE A 153 11.59 -5.36 -2.08
CA ILE A 153 12.11 -4.58 -3.21
C ILE A 153 12.13 -3.07 -2.89
N GLY A 154 11.08 -2.55 -2.25
CA GLY A 154 11.02 -1.13 -1.87
C GLY A 154 12.13 -0.73 -0.91
N ALA A 155 12.40 -1.56 0.09
CA ALA A 155 13.50 -1.34 1.02
C ALA A 155 14.86 -1.33 0.31
N LEU A 156 15.08 -2.23 -0.67
CA LEU A 156 16.31 -2.24 -1.48
C LEU A 156 16.47 -1.00 -2.35
N MET A 157 15.35 -0.39 -2.74
CA MET A 157 15.29 0.87 -3.50
C MET A 157 15.37 2.12 -2.60
N GLY A 158 15.53 1.95 -1.28
CA GLY A 158 15.66 3.05 -0.33
C GLY A 158 14.34 3.65 0.15
N GLU A 159 13.20 3.00 -0.09
CA GLU A 159 11.94 3.42 0.50
C GLU A 159 11.93 3.17 2.01
N SER A 160 11.34 4.10 2.76
CA SER A 160 11.28 4.10 4.22
C SER A 160 9.91 4.58 4.74
N GLY A 161 9.75 4.55 6.06
CA GLY A 161 8.57 5.05 6.76
C GLY A 161 7.26 4.41 6.28
N VAL A 162 6.22 5.23 6.16
CA VAL A 162 4.86 4.75 5.80
C VAL A 162 4.80 4.10 4.43
N SER A 163 5.59 4.56 3.46
CA SER A 163 5.60 3.96 2.12
C SER A 163 5.96 2.47 2.16
N LEU A 164 6.93 2.12 3.00
CA LEU A 164 7.37 0.74 3.18
C LEU A 164 6.41 -0.05 4.07
N MET A 165 5.87 0.57 5.12
CA MET A 165 4.85 -0.04 5.98
C MET A 165 3.60 -0.44 5.20
N ASP A 166 3.18 0.37 4.24
CA ASP A 166 1.98 0.14 3.44
C ASP A 166 2.01 -1.20 2.69
N TYR A 167 3.15 -1.61 2.13
CA TYR A 167 3.30 -2.93 1.52
C TYR A 167 3.12 -4.05 2.55
N TYR A 168 3.78 -3.94 3.70
CA TYR A 168 3.70 -4.98 4.73
C TYR A 168 2.34 -5.03 5.41
N LEU A 169 1.63 -3.90 5.47
CA LEU A 169 0.26 -3.82 5.98
C LEU A 169 -0.73 -4.49 5.01
N LYS A 170 -0.62 -4.24 3.70
CA LYS A 170 -1.40 -4.97 2.70
C LYS A 170 -1.05 -6.46 2.65
N ALA A 171 0.21 -6.82 2.89
CA ALA A 171 0.62 -8.22 3.07
C ALA A 171 -0.03 -8.84 4.33
N TYR A 172 -0.13 -8.09 5.42
CA TYR A 172 -0.78 -8.49 6.66
C TYR A 172 -2.29 -8.72 6.47
N TRP A 173 -3.01 -7.75 5.89
CA TRP A 173 -4.44 -7.85 5.61
C TRP A 173 -4.79 -9.04 4.71
N SER A 174 -4.08 -9.18 3.59
CA SER A 174 -4.29 -10.30 2.67
C SER A 174 -3.95 -11.65 3.33
N ALA A 175 -2.99 -11.68 4.25
CA ALA A 175 -2.67 -12.90 4.99
C ALA A 175 -3.77 -13.29 5.97
N LYS A 176 -4.40 -12.32 6.65
CA LYS A 176 -5.58 -12.53 7.50
C LYS A 176 -6.77 -13.07 6.69
N GLU A 177 -7.09 -12.43 5.57
CA GLU A 177 -8.17 -12.87 4.66
C GLU A 177 -7.97 -14.32 4.18
N MET A 178 -6.73 -14.66 3.82
CA MET A 178 -6.37 -16.01 3.34
C MET A 178 -6.06 -17.01 4.47
N LYS A 179 -6.18 -16.60 5.75
CA LYS A 179 -5.84 -17.40 6.94
C LYS A 179 -4.42 -18.01 6.91
N LYS A 180 -3.45 -17.29 6.34
CA LYS A 180 -2.05 -17.74 6.18
C LYS A 180 -1.19 -17.30 7.37
N LYS A 181 -1.25 -18.05 8.49
CA LYS A 181 -0.54 -17.74 9.75
C LYS A 181 0.95 -17.40 9.60
N GLY A 182 1.67 -18.09 8.71
CA GLY A 182 3.09 -17.80 8.46
C GLY A 182 3.33 -16.38 7.91
N TRP A 183 2.47 -15.93 6.98
CA TRP A 183 2.54 -14.57 6.43
C TRP A 183 2.04 -13.52 7.41
N ILE A 184 1.04 -13.84 8.23
CA ILE A 184 0.60 -12.98 9.35
C ILE A 184 1.81 -12.69 10.24
N ARG A 185 2.50 -13.74 10.73
CA ARG A 185 3.68 -13.58 11.59
C ARG A 185 4.80 -12.78 10.90
N LYS A 186 5.11 -13.08 9.64
CA LYS A 186 6.20 -12.41 8.90
C LYS A 186 5.91 -10.93 8.70
N SER A 187 4.70 -10.58 8.25
CA SER A 187 4.29 -9.20 7.99
C SER A 187 4.15 -8.40 9.29
N SER A 188 3.56 -8.96 10.34
CA SER A 188 3.50 -8.32 11.66
C SER A 188 4.88 -7.98 12.20
N LYS A 189 5.85 -8.91 12.07
CA LYS A 189 7.21 -8.66 12.52
C LYS A 189 7.82 -7.45 11.81
N ARG A 190 7.69 -7.37 10.49
CA ARG A 190 8.19 -6.23 9.70
C ARG A 190 7.51 -4.92 10.06
N LEU A 191 6.20 -4.93 10.31
CA LEU A 191 5.46 -3.74 10.73
C LEU A 191 5.96 -3.20 12.08
N LEU A 192 6.18 -4.09 13.06
CA LEU A 192 6.73 -3.72 14.37
C LEU A 192 8.18 -3.19 14.26
N GLU A 193 9.02 -3.85 13.45
CA GLU A 193 10.40 -3.40 13.20
C GLU A 193 10.41 -1.99 12.57
N LEU A 194 9.54 -1.71 11.60
CA LEU A 194 9.43 -0.39 10.97
C LEU A 194 8.86 0.67 11.91
N ALA A 195 7.89 0.31 12.75
CA ALA A 195 7.32 1.24 13.73
C ALA A 195 8.34 1.68 14.78
N GLU A 196 9.22 0.77 15.23
CA GLU A 196 10.29 1.11 16.15
C GLU A 196 11.35 2.01 15.49
N LEU A 197 11.69 1.77 14.21
CA LEU A 197 12.57 2.68 13.46
C LEU A 197 11.99 4.10 13.37
N LEU A 198 10.70 4.22 13.01
CA LEU A 198 10.01 5.51 12.97
C LEU A 198 9.98 6.20 14.34
N TYR A 199 9.86 5.43 15.42
CA TYR A 199 9.89 5.98 16.78
C TYR A 199 11.28 6.53 17.15
N GLN A 200 12.35 5.85 16.74
CA GLN A 200 13.73 6.25 17.02
C GLN A 200 14.18 7.51 16.26
N GLU A 201 13.57 7.78 15.10
CA GLU A 201 13.84 8.98 14.28
C GLU A 201 13.30 10.30 14.91
N ALA A 202 12.70 10.24 16.10
CA ALA A 202 12.42 11.34 17.03
C ALA A 202 11.55 12.52 16.54
N HIS A 203 10.83 12.38 15.42
CA HIS A 203 9.88 13.40 14.95
C HIS A 203 8.43 12.92 15.11
N GLU A 204 7.68 13.59 15.99
CA GLU A 204 6.23 13.40 16.07
C GLU A 204 5.61 13.71 14.70
N SER A 205 4.91 12.72 14.17
CA SER A 205 4.30 12.76 12.84
C SER A 205 3.05 11.91 12.83
N GLU A 206 2.17 12.15 11.87
CA GLU A 206 1.05 11.27 11.58
C GLU A 206 1.50 9.82 11.27
N GLU A 207 2.65 9.70 10.60
CA GLU A 207 3.29 8.41 10.32
C GLU A 207 3.61 7.63 11.60
N LEU A 208 4.22 8.31 12.57
CA LEU A 208 4.50 7.72 13.88
C LEU A 208 3.22 7.36 14.63
N PHE A 209 2.18 8.18 14.55
CA PHE A 209 0.88 7.89 15.15
C PHE A 209 0.30 6.57 14.61
N ILE A 210 0.25 6.43 13.28
CA ILE A 210 -0.24 5.22 12.61
C ILE A 210 0.61 4.01 13.00
N ALA A 211 1.94 4.17 13.04
CA ALA A 211 2.88 3.11 13.39
C ALA A 211 2.69 2.61 14.83
N LEU A 212 2.56 3.52 15.80
CA LEU A 212 2.32 3.16 17.20
C LEU A 212 0.94 2.52 17.38
N TYR A 213 -0.09 3.05 16.72
CA TYR A 213 -1.43 2.44 16.77
C TYR A 213 -1.42 1.00 16.21
N LEU A 214 -0.84 0.80 15.02
CA LEU A 214 -0.75 -0.52 14.40
C LEU A 214 0.06 -1.48 15.25
N SER A 215 1.13 -1.00 15.89
CA SER A 215 1.94 -1.84 16.79
C SER A 215 1.12 -2.31 17.98
N GLY A 216 0.38 -1.40 18.64
CA GLY A 216 -0.52 -1.75 19.73
C GLY A 216 -1.60 -2.73 19.32
N LEU A 217 -2.24 -2.50 18.16
CA LEU A 217 -3.29 -3.38 17.64
C LEU A 217 -2.74 -4.78 17.29
N ILE A 218 -1.57 -4.86 16.65
CA ILE A 218 -0.94 -6.14 16.30
C ILE A 218 -0.55 -6.92 17.56
N SER A 219 -0.03 -6.25 18.60
CA SER A 219 0.30 -6.89 19.87
C SER A 219 -0.96 -7.38 20.59
N TYR A 220 -2.02 -6.58 20.61
CA TYR A 220 -3.33 -6.96 21.14
C TYR A 220 -3.90 -8.20 20.42
N GLU A 221 -3.87 -8.22 19.09
CA GLU A 221 -4.36 -9.36 18.29
C GLU A 221 -3.54 -10.65 18.51
N LYS A 222 -2.30 -10.53 19.00
CA LYS A 222 -1.46 -11.68 19.40
C LYS A 222 -1.71 -12.13 20.84
N GLY A 223 -2.49 -11.39 21.62
CA GLY A 223 -2.70 -11.63 23.04
C GLY A 223 -1.60 -11.06 23.94
N ASP A 224 -0.70 -10.24 23.40
CA ASP A 224 0.35 -9.55 24.18
C ASP A 224 -0.18 -8.19 24.65
N THR A 225 -0.93 -8.23 25.75
CA THR A 225 -1.65 -7.07 26.29
C THR A 225 -0.72 -5.99 26.83
N ASP A 226 0.42 -6.40 27.40
CA ASP A 226 1.38 -5.46 28.00
C ASP A 226 2.10 -4.66 26.89
N GLU A 227 2.52 -5.34 25.82
CA GLU A 227 3.11 -4.67 24.67
C GLU A 227 2.08 -3.79 23.94
N ALA A 228 0.82 -4.24 23.88
CA ALA A 228 -0.27 -3.42 23.36
C ALA A 228 -0.46 -2.12 24.17
N ALA A 229 -0.51 -2.24 25.50
CA ALA A 229 -0.66 -1.11 26.41
C ALA A 229 0.53 -0.16 26.32
N PHE A 230 1.74 -0.69 26.17
CA PHE A 230 2.95 0.08 25.97
C PHE A 230 2.88 0.97 24.73
N HIS A 231 2.54 0.39 23.57
CA HIS A 231 2.43 1.13 22.32
C HIS A 231 1.28 2.15 22.33
N PHE A 232 0.10 1.77 22.82
CA PHE A 232 -1.02 2.72 22.94
C PHE A 232 -0.69 3.86 23.92
N SER A 233 0.01 3.60 25.02
CA SER A 233 0.46 4.64 25.94
C SER A 233 1.52 5.57 25.32
N ARG A 234 2.42 5.05 24.46
CA ARG A 234 3.32 5.89 23.67
C ARG A 234 2.53 6.78 22.71
N MET A 235 1.55 6.23 22.01
CA MET A 235 0.69 6.97 21.08
C MET A 235 -0.08 8.10 21.79
N MET A 236 -0.65 7.83 22.98
CA MET A 236 -1.40 8.84 23.74
C MET A 236 -0.55 9.99 24.31
N ARG A 237 0.78 9.82 24.35
CA ARG A 237 1.71 10.85 24.82
C ARG A 237 2.18 11.80 23.72
N MET A 238 1.83 11.52 22.46
CA MET A 238 2.14 12.41 21.35
C MET A 238 1.43 13.75 21.54
N LYS A 239 2.12 14.86 21.29
CA LYS A 239 1.54 16.21 21.37
C LYS A 239 0.58 16.45 20.21
N MET A 240 0.90 15.92 19.04
CA MET A 240 0.01 15.96 17.87
C MET A 240 -0.76 14.65 17.71
N ILE A 241 -2.05 14.70 18.02
CA ILE A 241 -2.98 13.60 17.78
C ILE A 241 -3.88 13.97 16.60
N PRO A 242 -3.82 13.24 15.47
CA PRO A 242 -4.66 13.56 14.32
C PRO A 242 -6.13 13.22 14.60
N THR A 243 -7.01 14.21 14.47
CA THR A 243 -8.46 14.09 14.81
C THR A 243 -9.23 13.16 13.88
N GLN A 244 -8.71 12.92 12.66
CA GLN A 244 -9.32 12.02 11.69
C GLN A 244 -9.30 10.54 12.12
N TYR A 245 -8.57 10.18 13.18
CA TYR A 245 -8.46 8.82 13.71
C TYR A 245 -9.26 8.61 15.00
N GLU A 246 -10.41 9.28 15.15
CA GLU A 246 -11.25 9.22 16.35
C GLU A 246 -11.61 7.76 16.75
N LYS A 247 -11.91 6.89 15.78
CA LYS A 247 -12.24 5.48 16.05
C LYS A 247 -11.06 4.72 16.67
N GLN A 248 -9.88 4.91 16.12
CA GLN A 248 -8.63 4.30 16.58
C GLN A 248 -8.25 4.83 17.97
N LEU A 249 -8.38 6.14 18.17
CA LEU A 249 -8.16 6.79 19.46
C LEU A 249 -9.10 6.25 20.53
N LYS A 250 -10.40 6.18 20.24
CA LYS A 250 -11.39 5.64 21.16
C LYS A 250 -11.08 4.19 21.53
N PHE A 251 -10.77 3.35 20.55
CA PHE A 251 -10.39 1.96 20.78
C PHE A 251 -9.19 1.85 21.73
N ALA A 252 -8.11 2.59 21.45
CA ALA A 252 -6.91 2.57 22.28
C ALA A 252 -7.15 3.13 23.69
N LEU A 253 -7.97 4.18 23.85
CA LEU A 253 -8.35 4.72 25.15
C LEU A 253 -9.16 3.72 25.98
N ASP A 254 -10.16 3.09 25.37
CA ASP A 254 -11.01 2.11 26.05
C ASP A 254 -10.19 0.88 26.46
N PHE A 255 -9.27 0.42 25.61
CA PHE A 255 -8.30 -0.62 25.94
C PHE A 255 -7.44 -0.25 27.16
N LEU A 256 -6.83 0.93 27.17
CA LEU A 256 -5.96 1.38 28.27
C LEU A 256 -6.70 1.54 29.60
N LYS A 257 -7.97 1.96 29.57
CA LYS A 257 -8.81 2.05 30.77
C LYS A 257 -9.08 0.67 31.35
N GLY A 258 -9.37 -0.32 30.51
CA GLY A 258 -9.57 -1.71 30.93
C GLY A 258 -8.30 -2.28 31.56
N HIS A 259 -7.17 -2.13 30.88
CA HIS A 259 -5.88 -2.69 31.32
C HIS A 259 -5.40 -2.16 32.67
N LYS A 260 -5.62 -0.87 32.98
CA LYS A 260 -5.27 -0.28 34.29
C LYS A 260 -6.07 -0.84 35.47
N ASN A 261 -7.18 -1.52 35.22
CA ASN A 261 -8.02 -2.09 36.28
C ASN A 261 -7.71 -3.56 36.57
N GLU A 262 -6.77 -4.17 35.84
CA GLU A 262 -6.44 -5.61 35.93
C GLU A 262 -5.08 -5.89 36.59
N GLY A 263 -4.29 -4.85 36.89
CA GLY A 263 -2.99 -4.93 37.59
C GLY A 263 -2.97 -4.12 38.88
#